data_AF-A0A6B2LQZ7-F1
#
_entry.id   AF-A0A6B2LQZ7-F1
#
_cell.length_a   1.000
_cell.length_b   1.000
_cell.length_c   1.000
_cell.angle_alpha   90.00
_cell.angle_beta   90.00
_cell.angle_gamma   90.00
#
_symmetry.space_group_name_H-M   'P 1'
#
loop_
_entity.id
_entity.type
_entity.pdbx_description
1 polymer ?
#
loop_
_entity_poly.entity_id
_entity_poly.type
_entity_poly.pdbx_seq_one_letter_code
_entity_poly.pdbx_strand_id
1 'polypeptide(L)'
;MHPDPCLSCGPSGDSLYDWTGTILIASPSSPYDGGLFFVSIVLPTDYPFNPPKFRFTTKIYHPNVSRTGSTCLDIFYDQWSPALTILKCMQCLHSLILEPAPDDPYETEIAMIYKNN
;
A
#
# COMPACT_ATOMS: atom_id res chain seq x y z
N MET A 1 18.58 10.63 -3.15
CA MET A 1 17.40 9.76 -2.99
C MET A 1 17.36 8.89 -4.25
N HIS A 2 17.79 7.64 -4.17
CA HIS A 2 17.71 6.74 -5.31
C HIS A 2 16.24 6.31 -5.45
N PRO A 3 15.62 6.37 -6.65
CA PRO A 3 14.29 5.81 -6.83
C PRO A 3 14.36 4.32 -6.48
N ASP A 4 13.46 3.87 -5.61
CA ASP A 4 13.31 2.43 -5.35
C ASP A 4 12.88 1.80 -6.68
N PRO A 5 13.69 0.90 -7.28
CA PRO A 5 13.34 0.30 -8.58
C PRO A 5 12.03 -0.48 -8.53
N CYS A 6 11.55 -0.83 -7.33
CA CYS A 6 10.33 -1.58 -7.12
C CYS A 6 9.07 -0.69 -7.04
N LEU A 7 9.23 0.64 -6.93
CA LEU A 7 8.12 1.56 -6.71
C LEU A 7 8.02 2.60 -7.82
N SER A 8 6.81 2.79 -8.33
CA SER A 8 6.49 3.94 -9.17
C SER A 8 5.14 4.53 -8.76
N CYS A 9 4.95 5.82 -8.95
CA CYS A 9 3.65 6.46 -8.80
C CYS A 9 3.57 7.75 -9.61
N GLY A 10 2.39 8.04 -10.16
CA GLY A 10 2.15 9.28 -10.90
C GLY A 10 0.66 9.52 -11.19
N PRO A 11 0.30 10.73 -11.66
CA PRO A 11 -1.07 11.05 -12.06
C PRO A 11 -1.55 10.14 -13.19
N SER A 12 -2.84 9.83 -13.17
CA SER A 12 -3.51 8.92 -14.09
C SER A 12 -4.40 9.71 -15.04
N GLY A 13 -4.08 9.65 -16.34
CA GLY A 13 -4.77 10.45 -17.35
C GLY A 13 -4.59 11.95 -17.10
N ASP A 14 -5.69 12.70 -17.15
CA ASP A 14 -5.68 14.17 -17.06
C ASP A 14 -5.97 14.71 -15.65
N SER A 15 -6.32 13.84 -14.70
CA SER A 15 -6.62 14.25 -13.32
C SER A 15 -5.33 14.39 -12.50
N LEU A 16 -5.15 15.56 -11.88
CA LEU A 16 -4.06 15.79 -10.93
C LEU A 16 -4.32 15.14 -9.56
N TYR A 17 -5.56 14.71 -9.28
CA TYR A 17 -5.97 14.13 -8.00
C TYR A 17 -5.99 12.61 -8.02
N ASP A 18 -6.11 12.00 -9.21
CA ASP A 18 -6.12 10.54 -9.36
C ASP A 18 -4.75 10.07 -9.83
N TRP A 19 -4.14 9.23 -9.01
CA TRP A 19 -2.80 8.72 -9.22
C TRP A 19 -2.83 7.19 -9.23
N THR A 20 -1.88 6.60 -9.95
CA THR A 20 -1.63 5.16 -9.95
C THR A 20 -0.22 4.94 -9.47
N GLY A 21 -0.09 4.02 -8.51
CA GLY A 21 1.17 3.48 -8.05
C GLY A 21 1.34 2.03 -8.49
N THR A 22 2.59 1.59 -8.61
CA THR A 22 2.96 0.19 -8.82
C THR A 22 3.97 -0.23 -7.75
N ILE A 23 3.77 -1.42 -7.20
CA ILE A 23 4.69 -2.07 -6.26
C ILE A 23 5.09 -3.41 -6.87
N LEU A 24 6.37 -3.55 -7.21
CA LEU A 24 6.98 -4.83 -7.60
C LEU A 24 7.57 -5.49 -6.35
N ILE A 25 7.23 -6.73 -6.08
CA ILE A 25 7.88 -7.50 -5.01
C ILE A 25 9.04 -8.28 -5.62
N ALA A 26 10.26 -7.91 -5.24
CA ALA A 26 11.49 -8.59 -5.63
C ALA A 26 12.17 -9.17 -4.37
N SER A 27 11.55 -10.18 -3.78
CA SER A 27 11.98 -10.79 -2.53
C SER A 27 11.68 -12.30 -2.56
N PRO A 28 12.67 -13.15 -2.88
CA PRO A 28 12.47 -14.60 -3.00
C PRO A 28 11.96 -15.31 -1.74
N SER A 29 12.08 -14.68 -0.57
CA SER A 29 11.55 -15.18 0.70
C SER A 29 10.08 -14.82 0.93
N SER A 30 9.52 -13.91 0.11
CA SER A 30 8.12 -13.49 0.22
C SER A 30 7.23 -14.42 -0.62
N PRO A 31 6.03 -14.79 -0.12
CA PRO A 31 5.04 -15.50 -0.94
C PRO A 31 4.52 -14.65 -2.12
N TYR A 32 4.81 -13.35 -2.13
CA TYR A 32 4.42 -12.42 -3.17
C TYR A 32 5.51 -12.15 -4.21
N ASP A 33 6.65 -12.86 -4.16
CA ASP A 33 7.79 -12.66 -5.07
C ASP A 33 7.38 -12.64 -6.55
N GLY A 34 7.94 -11.70 -7.31
CA GLY A 34 7.61 -11.44 -8.71
C GLY A 34 6.25 -10.78 -8.94
N GLY A 35 5.47 -10.53 -7.88
CA GLY A 35 4.15 -9.90 -7.97
C GLY A 35 4.24 -8.41 -8.31
N LEU A 36 3.39 -7.95 -9.24
CA LEU A 36 3.19 -6.54 -9.57
C LEU A 36 1.81 -6.07 -9.10
N PHE A 37 1.79 -5.25 -8.06
CA PHE A 37 0.58 -4.74 -7.43
C PHE A 37 0.31 -3.29 -7.82
N PHE A 38 -0.85 -3.06 -8.42
CA PHE A 38 -1.32 -1.72 -8.75
C PHE A 38 -2.07 -1.13 -7.56
N VAL A 39 -1.84 0.16 -7.31
CA VAL A 39 -2.42 0.92 -6.21
C VAL A 39 -3.09 2.17 -6.79
N SER A 40 -4.39 2.34 -6.56
CA SER A 40 -5.08 3.61 -6.77
C SER A 40 -4.76 4.54 -5.61
N ILE A 41 -4.41 5.78 -5.94
CA ILE A 41 -4.04 6.83 -5.00
C ILE A 41 -4.93 8.03 -5.32
N VAL A 42 -5.82 8.39 -4.40
CA VAL A 42 -6.74 9.54 -4.58
C VAL A 42 -6.34 10.65 -3.62
N LEU A 43 -5.88 11.77 -4.17
CA LEU A 43 -5.54 12.96 -3.41
C LEU A 43 -6.83 13.73 -3.09
N PRO A 44 -7.09 14.08 -1.82
CA PRO A 44 -8.21 14.97 -1.51
C PRO A 44 -7.92 16.40 -2.00
N THR A 45 -8.97 17.22 -2.11
CA THR A 45 -8.86 18.61 -2.61
C THR A 45 -8.02 19.52 -1.71
N ASP A 46 -7.87 19.15 -0.44
CA ASP A 46 -7.10 19.84 0.59
C ASP A 46 -5.79 19.11 0.94
N TYR A 47 -5.32 18.21 0.07
CA TYR A 47 -3.97 17.67 0.17
C TYR A 47 -2.93 18.82 0.17
N PRO A 48 -1.92 18.82 1.07
CA PRO A 48 -1.50 17.72 1.96
C PRO A 48 -2.05 17.79 3.40
N PHE A 49 -3.04 18.63 3.70
CA PHE A 49 -3.60 18.72 5.06
C PHE A 49 -4.37 17.45 5.44
N ASN A 50 -5.09 16.85 4.49
CA ASN A 50 -5.65 15.50 4.63
C ASN A 50 -4.85 14.46 3.82
N PRO A 51 -4.77 13.22 4.33
CA PRO A 51 -4.00 12.15 3.70
C PRO A 51 -4.62 11.71 2.36
N PRO A 52 -3.79 11.25 1.41
CA PRO A 52 -4.26 10.56 0.23
C PRO A 52 -4.86 9.19 0.59
N LYS A 53 -5.86 8.76 -0.19
CA LYS A 53 -6.49 7.45 -0.02
C LYS A 53 -5.79 6.44 -0.92
N PHE A 54 -5.27 5.36 -0.34
CA PHE A 54 -4.63 4.27 -1.05
C PHE A 54 -5.54 3.04 -1.12
N ARG A 55 -5.53 2.36 -2.27
CA ARG A 55 -6.26 1.09 -2.46
C ARG A 55 -5.55 0.21 -3.47
N PHE A 56 -5.30 -1.04 -3.13
CA PHE A 56 -4.86 -2.04 -4.10
C PHE A 56 -5.96 -2.32 -5.11
N THR A 57 -5.64 -2.15 -6.40
CA THR A 57 -6.53 -2.54 -7.51
C THR A 57 -6.21 -3.95 -7.99
N THR A 58 -4.95 -4.39 -7.85
CA THR A 58 -4.60 -5.81 -7.95
C THR A 58 -5.12 -6.56 -6.73
N LYS A 59 -5.86 -7.65 -6.94
CA LYS A 59 -6.28 -8.53 -5.84
C LYS A 59 -5.05 -9.16 -5.19
N ILE A 60 -4.99 -9.09 -3.87
CA ILE A 60 -3.93 -9.67 -3.07
C ILE A 60 -4.56 -10.45 -1.91
N TYR A 61 -4.05 -11.64 -1.65
CA TYR A 61 -4.44 -12.45 -0.50
C TYR A 61 -3.47 -12.16 0.64
N HIS A 62 -3.81 -11.23 1.53
CA HIS A 62 -2.89 -10.69 2.52
C HIS A 62 -3.63 -10.35 3.82
N PRO A 63 -3.07 -10.64 5.02
CA PRO A 63 -3.78 -10.43 6.29
C PRO A 63 -4.12 -8.96 6.58
N ASN A 64 -3.30 -8.01 6.13
CA ASN A 64 -3.52 -6.56 6.31
C ASN A 64 -4.19 -5.85 5.13
N VAL A 65 -4.61 -6.57 4.08
CA VAL A 65 -5.31 -5.98 2.93
C VAL A 65 -6.71 -6.58 2.83
N SER A 66 -7.72 -5.72 2.81
CA SER A 66 -9.10 -6.17 2.66
C SER A 66 -9.37 -6.82 1.31
N ARG A 67 -10.45 -7.59 1.21
CA ARG A 67 -10.91 -8.12 -0.09
C ARG A 67 -11.22 -7.06 -1.16
N THR A 68 -11.43 -5.80 -0.77
CA THR A 68 -11.60 -4.65 -1.68
C THR A 68 -10.32 -3.85 -1.90
N GLY A 69 -9.18 -4.33 -1.41
CA GLY A 69 -7.87 -3.70 -1.55
C GLY A 69 -7.58 -2.55 -0.59
N SER A 70 -8.41 -2.35 0.44
CA SER A 70 -8.19 -1.30 1.44
C SER A 70 -7.19 -1.77 2.49
N THR A 71 -6.40 -0.84 3.04
CA THR A 71 -5.48 -1.10 4.15
C THR A 71 -5.77 -0.17 5.33
N CYS A 72 -5.56 -0.67 6.55
CA CYS A 72 -5.53 0.16 7.74
C CYS A 72 -4.07 0.33 8.15
N LEU A 73 -3.44 1.43 7.76
CA LEU A 73 -2.11 1.80 8.24
C LEU A 73 -2.22 3.13 8.97
N ASP A 74 -1.71 3.18 10.19
CA ASP A 74 -1.80 4.32 11.10
C ASP A 74 -1.25 5.61 10.48
N ILE A 75 -0.22 5.47 9.64
CA ILE A 75 0.41 6.57 8.89
C ILE A 75 -0.53 7.26 7.90
N PHE A 76 -1.64 6.63 7.52
CA PHE A 76 -2.65 7.20 6.63
C PHE A 76 -3.79 7.87 7.39
N TYR A 77 -3.80 7.80 8.72
CA TYR A 77 -4.86 8.36 9.55
C TYR A 77 -4.26 9.14 10.73
N ASP A 78 -3.94 8.47 11.83
CA ASP A 78 -3.57 9.11 13.10
C ASP A 78 -2.15 9.68 13.10
N GLN A 79 -1.25 9.14 12.28
CA GLN A 79 0.14 9.60 12.17
C GLN A 79 0.41 10.40 10.89
N TRP A 80 -0.64 10.80 10.16
CA TRP A 80 -0.48 11.63 8.96
C TRP A 80 0.13 12.98 9.32
N SER A 81 1.07 13.41 8.49
CA SER A 81 1.65 14.75 8.53
C SER A 81 1.82 15.28 7.11
N PRO A 82 1.56 16.57 6.84
CA PRO A 82 1.78 17.17 5.53
C PRO A 82 3.23 17.08 5.01
N ALA A 83 4.19 16.73 5.89
CA ALA A 83 5.58 16.46 5.52
C ALA A 83 5.80 15.06 4.91
N LEU A 84 4.84 14.14 5.03
CA LEU A 84 4.90 12.83 4.41
C LEU A 84 4.61 12.93 2.91
N THR A 85 5.36 12.16 2.13
CA THR A 85 5.22 12.12 0.67
C THR A 85 4.47 10.87 0.22
N ILE A 86 3.82 10.93 -0.94
CA ILE A 86 3.19 9.77 -1.58
C ILE A 86 4.18 8.60 -1.71
N LEU A 87 5.44 8.89 -2.06
CA LEU A 87 6.48 7.86 -2.15
C LEU A 87 6.75 7.20 -0.80
N LYS A 88 6.76 7.95 0.31
CA LYS A 88 6.95 7.38 1.65
C LYS A 88 5.76 6.48 2.04
N CYS A 89 4.54 6.88 1.69
CA CYS A 89 3.35 6.04 1.86
C CYS A 89 3.43 4.75 1.04
N MET A 90 3.87 4.82 -0.21
CA MET A 90 4.09 3.65 -1.08
C MET A 90 5.17 2.71 -0.52
N GLN A 91 6.24 3.25 0.07
CA GLN A 91 7.26 2.46 0.77
C GLN A 91 6.68 1.70 1.95
N CYS A 92 5.78 2.32 2.72
CA CYS A 92 5.12 1.64 3.83
C CYS A 92 4.16 0.54 3.36
N LEU A 93 3.44 0.74 2.25
CA LEU A 93 2.65 -0.33 1.62
C LEU A 93 3.54 -1.49 1.13
N HIS A 94 4.71 -1.18 0.55
CA HIS A 94 5.67 -2.20 0.13
C HIS A 94 6.19 -3.01 1.32
N SER A 95 6.59 -2.34 2.40
CA SER A 95 6.98 -2.99 3.65
C SER A 95 5.85 -3.85 4.21
N LEU A 96 4.59 -3.38 4.18
CA LEU A 96 3.45 -4.15 4.68
C LEU A 96 3.26 -5.48 3.92
N ILE A 97 3.48 -5.50 2.60
CA ILE A 97 3.40 -6.73 1.79
C ILE A 97 4.53 -7.70 2.15
N LEU A 98 5.74 -7.19 2.38
CA LEU A 98 6.92 -7.99 2.71
C LEU A 98 6.88 -8.52 4.14
N GLU A 99 6.37 -7.72 5.07
CA GLU A 99 6.32 -7.98 6.50
C GLU A 99 4.88 -7.82 6.99
N PRO A 100 4.02 -8.83 6.77
CA PRO A 100 2.65 -8.79 7.25
C PRO A 100 2.61 -8.64 8.78
N ALA A 101 1.61 -7.91 9.28
CA ALA A 101 1.35 -7.72 10.71
C ALA A 101 0.12 -8.54 11.15
N PRO A 102 0.25 -9.86 11.38
CA PRO A 102 -0.90 -10.74 11.62
C PRO A 102 -1.48 -10.61 13.05
N ASP A 103 -0.89 -9.78 13.91
CA ASP A 103 -1.42 -9.38 15.22
C ASP A 103 -2.40 -8.21 15.12
N ASP A 104 -2.36 -7.45 14.04
CA ASP A 104 -3.32 -6.38 13.70
C ASP A 104 -3.87 -6.58 12.27
N PRO A 105 -4.61 -7.67 12.01
CA PRO A 105 -5.05 -8.01 10.66
C PRO A 105 -6.32 -7.26 10.27
N TYR A 106 -6.41 -6.92 8.98
CA TYR A 106 -7.69 -6.54 8.38
C TYR A 106 -8.57 -7.79 8.15
N GLU A 107 -7.96 -8.89 7.70
CA GLU A 107 -8.62 -10.16 7.40
C GLU A 107 -8.13 -11.24 8.39
N THR A 108 -8.89 -11.44 9.48
CA THR A 108 -8.49 -12.31 10.59
C THR A 108 -8.26 -13.77 10.18
N GLU A 109 -9.08 -14.31 9.27
CA GLU A 109 -8.94 -15.68 8.78
C GLU A 109 -7.61 -15.89 8.02
N ILE A 110 -7.25 -14.93 7.17
CA ILE A 110 -5.97 -14.95 6.44
C ILE A 110 -4.80 -14.90 7.42
N ALA A 111 -4.91 -14.07 8.48
CA ALA A 111 -3.89 -13.97 9.52
C ALA A 111 -3.73 -15.28 10.31
N MET A 112 -4.83 -15.99 10.61
CA MET A 112 -4.77 -17.30 11.24
C MET A 112 -4.06 -18.33 10.35
N ILE A 113 -4.34 -18.33 9.04
CA ILE A 113 -3.66 -19.21 8.08
C ILE A 113 -2.16 -18.90 8.04
N TYR A 114 -1.80 -17.61 7.94
CA TYR A 114 -0.41 -17.15 7.89
C TYR A 114 0.40 -17.51 9.14
N LYS A 115 -0.23 -17.53 10.33
CA LYS A 115 0.44 -17.90 11.58
C LYS A 115 0.62 -19.42 11.76
N ASN A 116 -0.24 -20.22 11.13
CA ASN A 116 -0.38 -21.64 11.45
C ASN A 116 0.05 -22.60 10.33
N ASN A 117 0.39 -22.10 9.14
CA ASN A 117 0.85 -22.88 7.99
C ASN A 117 2.02 -22.18 7.29
#